data_AF-A0A3D5UUQ5-F1
#
_entry.id   AF-A0A3D5UUQ5-F1
#
_cell.length_a   1.000
_cell.length_b   1.000
_cell.length_c   1.000
_cell.angle_alpha   90.00
_cell.angle_beta   90.00
_cell.angle_gamma   90.00
#
_symmetry.space_group_name_H-M   'P 1'
#
loop_
_entity.id
_entity.type
_entity.pdbx_description
1 polymer ?
#
loop_
_entity_poly.entity_id
_entity_poly.type
_entity_poly.pdbx_seq_one_letter_code
_entity_poly.pdbx_strand_id
1 'polypeptide(L)'
;TATVTGWGARVRRAYLNHLENLLIYACFAIPLVMAGASSSLSVLGAQIFIIARVLYAIVYVAGITIAGIRTILWFAGVVGYAMVFIALLQSQM
;
A
#
# COMPACT_ATOMS: atom_id res chain seq x y z
N THR A 1 3.65 -25.11 -13.69
CA THR A 1 3.45 -24.33 -12.44
C THR A 1 2.31 -24.95 -11.67
N ALA A 2 2.51 -25.32 -10.40
CA ALA A 2 1.43 -25.93 -9.61
C ALA A 2 0.25 -24.95 -9.50
N THR A 3 -0.96 -25.40 -9.84
CA THR A 3 -2.19 -24.62 -9.73
C THR A 3 -2.57 -24.46 -8.26
N VAL A 4 -2.20 -23.33 -7.66
CA VAL A 4 -2.57 -23.03 -6.27
C VAL A 4 -4.07 -22.70 -6.24
N THR A 5 -4.88 -23.50 -5.54
CA THR A 5 -6.33 -23.33 -5.42
C THR A 5 -6.72 -22.89 -3.99
N GLY A 6 -8.01 -22.57 -3.80
CA GLY A 6 -8.58 -22.30 -2.47
C GLY A 6 -7.89 -21.15 -1.73
N TRP A 7 -7.40 -21.43 -0.52
CA TRP A 7 -6.75 -20.45 0.35
C TRP A 7 -5.41 -19.96 -0.22
N GLY A 8 -4.57 -20.87 -0.73
CA GLY A 8 -3.28 -20.50 -1.30
C GLY A 8 -3.41 -19.59 -2.53
N ALA A 9 -4.48 -19.77 -3.33
CA ALA A 9 -4.80 -18.86 -4.42
C ALA A 9 -5.07 -17.43 -3.92
N ARG A 10 -5.73 -17.28 -2.77
CA ARG A 10 -6.02 -15.97 -2.16
C ARG A 10 -4.75 -15.30 -1.66
N VAL A 11 -3.90 -16.05 -0.97
CA VAL A 11 -2.58 -15.55 -0.51
C VAL A 11 -1.74 -15.09 -1.70
N ARG A 12 -1.65 -15.89 -2.77
CA ARG A 12 -0.89 -15.52 -3.97
C ARG A 12 -1.38 -14.20 -4.58
N ARG A 13 -2.70 -13.99 -4.68
CA ARG A 13 -3.26 -12.74 -5.19
C ARG A 13 -3.00 -11.55 -4.26
N ALA A 14 -3.14 -11.73 -2.95
CA ALA A 14 -2.84 -10.69 -1.97
C ALA A 14 -1.35 -10.28 -1.98
N TYR A 15 -0.46 -11.26 -2.13
CA TYR A 15 0.98 -11.06 -2.27
C TYR A 15 1.35 -10.29 -3.54
N LEU A 16 0.83 -10.70 -4.70
CA LEU A 16 1.11 -10.00 -5.96
C LEU A 16 0.59 -8.55 -5.92
N ASN A 17 -0.61 -8.34 -5.36
CA ASN A 17 -1.13 -6.99 -5.16
C ASN A 17 -0.22 -6.15 -4.25
N HIS A 18 0.34 -6.73 -3.18
CA HIS A 18 1.29 -6.04 -2.32
C HIS A 18 2.56 -5.64 -3.05
N LEU A 19 3.13 -6.54 -3.87
CA LEU A 19 4.33 -6.22 -4.64
C LEU A 19 4.13 -5.03 -5.57
N GLU A 20 3.02 -5.03 -6.32
CA GLU A 20 2.69 -3.95 -7.25
C GLU A 20 2.54 -2.60 -6.54
N ASN A 21 1.82 -2.59 -5.40
CA ASN A 21 1.58 -1.36 -4.65
C ASN A 21 2.81 -0.89 -3.88
N LEU A 22 3.62 -1.81 -3.37
CA LEU A 22 4.88 -1.50 -2.69
C LEU A 22 5.88 -0.88 -3.66
N LEU A 23 5.96 -1.38 -4.90
CA LEU A 23 6.81 -0.80 -5.93
C LEU A 23 6.44 0.66 -6.20
N ILE A 24 5.15 0.95 -6.39
CA ILE A 24 4.65 2.32 -6.59
C ILE A 24 5.00 3.22 -5.40
N TYR A 25 4.74 2.75 -4.18
CA TYR A 25 5.08 3.50 -2.96
C TYR A 25 6.59 3.76 -2.85
N ALA A 26 7.42 2.75 -3.13
CA ALA A 26 8.87 2.85 -3.05
C ALA A 26 9.44 3.89 -4.03
N CYS A 27 8.84 4.04 -5.22
CA CYS A 27 9.21 5.08 -6.19
C CYS A 27 9.08 6.51 -5.63
N PHE A 28 8.25 6.74 -4.60
CA PHE A 28 8.10 8.05 -3.97
C PHE A 28 8.84 8.14 -2.62
N ALA A 29 8.74 7.09 -1.81
CA ALA A 29 9.32 7.08 -0.46
C ALA A 29 10.85 7.08 -0.46
N ILE A 30 11.48 6.35 -1.39
CA ILE A 30 12.95 6.29 -1.47
C ILE A 30 13.53 7.67 -1.83
N PRO A 31 13.09 8.35 -2.90
CA PRO A 31 13.56 9.71 -3.20
C PRO A 31 13.31 10.70 -2.07
N LEU A 32 12.17 10.62 -1.38
CA LEU A 32 11.86 11.49 -0.25
C LEU A 32 12.89 11.37 0.88
N VAL A 33 13.22 10.13 1.26
CA VAL A 33 14.23 9.87 2.30
C VAL A 33 15.62 10.29 1.83
N MET A 34 15.97 10.01 0.58
CA MET A 34 17.26 10.44 0.00
C MET A 34 17.40 11.96 -0.06
N ALA A 35 16.30 12.70 -0.25
CA ALA A 35 16.26 14.15 -0.21
C ALA A 35 16.27 14.74 1.22
N GLY A 36 16.22 13.90 2.27
CA GLY A 36 16.11 14.36 3.66
C GLY A 36 14.78 15.07 3.98
N ALA A 37 13.77 14.90 3.14
CA ALA A 37 12.53 15.68 3.13
C ALA A 37 11.40 15.09 4.00
N SER A 38 11.75 14.42 5.10
CA SER A 38 10.76 13.78 5.97
C SER A 38 9.93 14.83 6.71
N SER A 39 8.63 14.84 6.46
CA SER A 39 7.64 15.75 7.07
C SER A 39 6.51 14.99 7.76
N SER A 40 5.72 15.67 8.59
CA SER A 40 4.53 15.09 9.23
C SER A 40 3.56 14.47 8.21
N LEU A 41 3.40 15.10 7.04
CA LEU A 41 2.56 14.58 5.95
C LEU A 41 3.09 13.26 5.40
N SER A 42 4.41 13.17 5.17
CA SER A 42 5.02 11.95 4.66
C SER A 42 4.95 10.79 5.66
N VAL A 43 5.12 11.08 6.96
CA VAL A 43 5.02 10.09 8.02
C VAL A 43 3.60 9.56 8.13
N LEU A 44 2.60 10.44 8.08
CA LEU A 44 1.19 10.04 8.08
C LEU A 44 0.84 9.21 6.84
N GLY A 45 1.31 9.61 5.65
CA GLY A 45 1.13 8.86 4.41
C GLY A 45 1.72 7.44 4.49
N ALA A 46 2.93 7.32 5.05
CA ALA A 46 3.59 6.04 5.28
C ALA A 46 2.80 5.14 6.25
N GLN A 47 2.32 5.69 7.36
CA GLN A 47 1.51 4.97 8.34
C GLN A 47 0.20 4.46 7.73
N ILE A 48 -0.54 5.32 7.01
CA ILE A 48 -1.78 4.96 6.32
C ILE A 48 -1.52 3.83 5.31
N PHE A 49 -0.46 3.95 4.50
CA PHE A 49 -0.10 2.92 3.52
C PHE A 49 0.12 1.55 4.19
N ILE A 50 0.96 1.49 5.23
CA ILE A 50 1.29 0.25 5.94
C ILE A 50 0.04 -0.36 6.58
N ILE A 51 -0.76 0.44 7.31
CA ILE A 51 -1.97 -0.05 7.98
C ILE A 51 -2.97 -0.58 6.95
N ALA A 52 -3.20 0.16 5.87
CA ALA A 52 -4.09 -0.25 4.78
C ALA A 52 -3.66 -1.58 4.14
N ARG A 53 -2.35 -1.77 3.94
CA ARG A 53 -1.75 -2.99 3.39
C ARG A 53 -1.93 -4.20 4.30
N VAL A 54 -1.62 -4.06 5.58
CA VAL A 54 -1.81 -5.14 6.57
C VAL A 54 -3.28 -5.55 6.65
N LEU A 55 -4.20 -4.59 6.76
CA LEU A 55 -5.64 -4.87 6.81
C LEU A 55 -6.14 -5.49 5.50
N TYR A 56 -5.68 -5.01 4.34
CA TYR A 56 -6.06 -5.59 3.04
C TYR A 56 -5.64 -7.06 2.95
N ALA A 57 -4.41 -7.37 3.35
CA ALA A 57 -3.90 -8.75 3.35
C ALA A 57 -4.76 -9.67 4.22
N ILE A 58 -5.06 -9.26 5.46
CA ILE A 58 -5.89 -10.03 6.41
C ILE A 58 -7.26 -10.30 5.80
N VAL A 59 -7.95 -9.27 5.32
CA VAL A 59 -9.28 -9.37 4.71
C VAL A 59 -9.26 -10.29 3.48
N TYR A 60 -8.27 -10.15 2.61
CA TYR A 60 -8.19 -10.90 1.36
C TYR A 60 -7.92 -12.39 1.62
N VAL A 61 -6.97 -12.70 2.50
CA VAL A 61 -6.56 -14.08 2.84
C VAL A 61 -7.68 -14.81 3.59
N ALA A 62 -8.32 -14.12 4.55
CA ALA A 62 -9.48 -14.64 5.28
C ALA A 62 -10.70 -14.90 4.38
N GLY A 63 -10.68 -14.42 3.14
CA GLY A 63 -11.80 -14.61 2.20
C GLY A 63 -13.00 -13.74 2.54
N ILE A 64 -12.82 -12.70 3.35
CA ILE A 64 -13.88 -11.78 3.76
C ILE A 64 -14.30 -10.96 2.52
N THR A 65 -15.56 -11.09 2.10
CA THR A 65 -16.15 -10.40 0.94
C THR A 65 -17.24 -9.42 1.37
N ILE A 66 -17.11 -8.82 2.56
CA ILE A 66 -18.04 -7.81 3.06
C ILE A 66 -17.95 -6.56 2.17
N ALA A 67 -19.13 -6.06 1.77
CA ALA A 67 -19.42 -4.92 0.91
C ALA A 67 -18.29 -3.88 0.74
N GLY A 68 -17.38 -4.12 -0.20
CA GLY A 68 -16.39 -3.12 -0.63
C GLY A 68 -15.22 -2.84 0.33
N ILE A 69 -15.08 -3.56 1.44
CA ILE A 69 -14.00 -3.27 2.42
C ILE A 69 -12.60 -3.40 1.79
N ARG A 70 -12.42 -4.34 0.86
CA ARG A 70 -11.17 -4.48 0.09
C ARG A 70 -10.89 -3.25 -0.76
N THR A 71 -11.92 -2.66 -1.35
CA THR A 71 -11.82 -1.44 -2.16
C THR A 71 -11.46 -0.25 -1.29
N ILE A 72 -12.09 -0.09 -0.13
CA ILE A 72 -11.77 0.97 0.84
C ILE A 72 -10.30 0.86 1.29
N LEU A 73 -9.85 -0.33 1.67
CA LEU A 73 -8.46 -0.58 2.08
C LEU A 73 -7.48 -0.38 0.93
N TRP A 74 -7.89 -0.70 -0.30
CA TRP A 74 -7.09 -0.42 -1.48
C TRP A 74 -6.91 1.09 -1.66
N PHE A 75 -8.01 1.86 -1.65
CA PHE A 75 -8.01 3.33 -1.75
C PHE A 75 -7.26 4.02 -0.61
N ALA A 76 -7.34 3.50 0.62
CA ALA A 76 -6.55 4.03 1.73
C ALA A 76 -5.04 3.93 1.43
N GLY A 77 -4.58 2.84 0.82
CA GLY A 77 -3.19 2.74 0.35
C GLY A 77 -2.85 3.72 -0.77
N VAL A 78 -3.80 4.00 -1.67
CA VAL A 78 -3.68 5.05 -2.72
C VAL A 78 -3.43 6.41 -2.09
N VAL A 79 -4.23 6.76 -1.08
CA VAL A 79 -4.06 8.00 -0.32
C VAL A 79 -2.69 8.04 0.34
N GLY A 80 -2.23 6.93 0.93
CA GLY A 80 -0.93 6.84 1.59
C GLY A 80 0.25 7.19 0.68
N TYR A 81 0.36 6.58 -0.51
CA TYR A 81 1.44 6.92 -1.44
C TYR A 81 1.26 8.31 -2.08
N ALA A 82 0.02 8.77 -2.29
CA ALA A 82 -0.24 10.12 -2.80
C ALA A 82 0.23 11.20 -1.81
N MET A 83 0.04 11.00 -0.51
CA MET A 83 0.54 11.90 0.53
C MET A 83 2.06 11.97 0.56
N VAL A 84 2.73 10.82 0.44
CA VAL A 84 4.20 10.76 0.35
C VAL A 84 4.69 11.47 -0.91
N PHE A 85 4.01 11.29 -2.04
CA PHE A 85 4.33 11.98 -3.28
C PHE A 85 4.14 13.50 -3.17
N ILE A 86 3.04 13.97 -2.56
CA ILE A 86 2.81 15.40 -2.33
C ILE A 86 3.89 15.97 -1.42
N ALA A 87 4.26 15.28 -0.34
CA ALA A 87 5.34 15.70 0.55
C ALA A 87 6.68 15.81 -0.19
N LEU A 88 6.95 14.89 -1.13
CA LEU A 88 8.14 14.93 -1.99
C LEU A 88 8.12 16.16 -2.91
N LEU A 89 6.98 16.48 -3.53
CA LEU A 89 6.89 17.67 -4.39
C LEU A 89 7.07 18.98 -3.60
N GLN A 90 6.46 19.05 -2.42
CA GLN A 90 6.57 20.22 -1.52
C GLN A 90 8.00 20.46 -1.05
N SER A 91 8.84 19.43 -1.00
CA SER A 91 10.24 19.60 -0.58
C SER A 91 11.15 20.16 -1.67
N GLN A 92 10.68 20.23 -2.92
CA GLN A 92 11.45 20.72 -4.07
C GLN A 92 11.08 22.18 -4.45
N MET A 93 10.09 22.76 -3.79
CA MET A 93 9.63 24.14 -3.98
C MET A 93 10.21 25.04 -2.88
#